data_AF-A0A7R9JVQ7-F1
#
_entry.id   AF-A0A7R9JVQ7-F1
#
_cell.length_a   1.000
_cell.length_b   1.000
_cell.length_c   1.000
_cell.angle_alpha   90.00
_cell.angle_beta   90.00
_cell.angle_gamma   90.00
#
_symmetry.space_group_name_H-M   'P 1'
#
loop_
_entity.id
_entity.type
_entity.pdbx_description
1 polymer ?
#
loop_
_entity_poly.entity_id
_entity_poly.type
_entity_poly.pdbx_seq_one_letter_code
_entity_poly.pdbx_strand_id
1 'polypeptide(L)'
;MLQPQQLPAMVSRRKILSRSRDDLNIESTYVLREDEEDVWYQKEKLYKDHIHEVLEKWTQIDDEIWAKVIVLERNRRVAKAYARAPVLTINGSDDGFDGFRI
;
A
#
# COMPACT_ATOMS: atom_id res chain seq x y z
N MET A 1 59.13 -4.89 5.63
CA MET A 1 58.25 -4.62 4.48
C MET A 1 56.99 -5.47 4.65
N LEU A 2 55.82 -4.85 4.82
CA LEU A 2 54.54 -5.53 5.09
C LEU A 2 53.73 -5.66 3.78
N GLN A 3 53.15 -6.83 3.53
CA GLN A 3 52.29 -7.13 2.37
C GLN A 3 50.89 -6.50 2.55
N PRO A 4 50.23 -6.04 1.47
CA PRO A 4 48.87 -5.53 1.55
C PRO A 4 47.84 -6.66 1.58
N GLN A 5 46.90 -6.59 2.54
CA GLN A 5 45.74 -7.48 2.63
C GLN A 5 44.75 -7.18 1.50
N GLN A 6 44.32 -8.23 0.77
CA GLN A 6 43.24 -8.15 -0.21
C GLN A 6 41.87 -8.14 0.51
N LEU A 7 41.08 -7.08 0.30
CA LEU A 7 39.68 -7.01 0.75
C LEU A 7 38.79 -7.93 -0.11
N PRO A 8 37.80 -8.64 0.47
CA PRO A 8 36.91 -9.50 -0.29
C PRO A 8 36.06 -8.68 -1.28
N ALA A 9 36.03 -9.11 -2.53
CA ALA A 9 35.24 -8.47 -3.58
C ALA A 9 33.78 -8.33 -3.15
N MET A 10 33.27 -7.09 -3.12
CA MET A 10 31.87 -6.79 -2.84
C MET A 10 30.99 -7.54 -3.83
N VAL A 11 30.23 -8.51 -3.32
CA VAL A 11 29.19 -9.19 -4.10
C VAL A 11 28.09 -8.18 -4.38
N SER A 12 27.91 -7.81 -5.65
CA SER A 12 26.82 -6.91 -6.05
C SER A 12 25.46 -7.52 -5.71
N ARG A 13 24.56 -6.74 -5.11
CA ARG A 13 23.20 -7.15 -4.72
C ARG A 13 22.41 -7.80 -5.88
N ARG A 14 22.69 -7.41 -7.14
CA ARG A 14 22.14 -8.03 -8.35
C ARG A 14 22.48 -9.52 -8.48
N LYS A 15 23.66 -9.95 -8.01
CA LYS A 15 24.16 -11.33 -8.15
C LYS A 15 23.55 -12.29 -7.12
N ILE A 16 23.11 -11.77 -5.97
CA ILE A 16 22.47 -12.54 -4.89
C ILE A 16 21.00 -12.86 -5.25
N LEU A 17 20.28 -11.90 -5.84
CA LEU A 17 18.86 -12.04 -6.19
C LEU A 17 18.60 -12.99 -7.38
N SER A 18 19.63 -13.35 -8.16
CA SER A 18 19.45 -14.17 -9.35
C SER A 18 19.31 -15.68 -9.09
N ARG A 19 19.67 -16.16 -7.88
CA ARG A 19 19.78 -17.61 -7.60
C ARG A 19 18.62 -18.20 -6.79
N SER A 20 17.68 -17.37 -6.33
CA SER A 20 16.50 -17.79 -5.54
C SER A 20 15.17 -17.53 -6.25
N ARG A 21 15.22 -17.12 -7.52
CA ARG A 21 14.07 -16.97 -8.41
C ARG A 21 13.80 -18.35 -8.97
N ASP A 22 12.72 -18.98 -8.57
CA ASP A 22 11.82 -19.60 -9.54
C ASP A 22 10.44 -19.82 -8.87
N ASP A 23 10.38 -20.19 -7.59
CA ASP A 23 9.09 -20.35 -6.88
C ASP A 23 8.61 -19.09 -6.14
N LEU A 24 9.50 -18.25 -5.61
CA LEU A 24 9.17 -17.00 -4.89
C LEU A 24 8.78 -15.83 -5.81
N ASN A 25 8.97 -15.99 -7.14
CA ASN A 25 8.85 -14.88 -8.09
C ASN A 25 7.38 -14.47 -8.30
N ILE A 26 6.44 -15.39 -8.12
CA ILE A 26 5.01 -15.13 -8.33
C ILE A 26 4.45 -14.28 -7.18
N GLU A 27 4.64 -14.72 -5.93
CA GLU A 27 4.18 -14.00 -4.73
C GLU A 27 4.86 -12.62 -4.60
N SER A 28 6.18 -12.56 -4.86
CA SER A 28 6.91 -11.28 -4.90
C SER A 28 6.37 -10.33 -5.98
N THR A 29 5.90 -10.83 -7.12
CA THR A 29 5.35 -9.98 -8.19
C THR A 29 4.00 -9.39 -7.80
N TYR A 30 3.15 -10.12 -7.07
CA TYR A 30 1.85 -9.61 -6.63
C TYR A 30 2.00 -8.55 -5.54
N VAL A 31 2.84 -8.80 -4.53
CA VAL A 31 3.09 -7.84 -3.46
C VAL A 31 3.70 -6.54 -4.01
N LEU A 32 4.64 -6.64 -4.95
CA LEU A 32 5.23 -5.46 -5.59
C LEU A 32 4.24 -4.67 -6.46
N ARG A 33 3.21 -5.31 -7.03
CA ARG A 33 2.18 -4.63 -7.83
C ARG A 33 1.16 -3.92 -6.96
N GLU A 34 0.68 -4.56 -5.89
CA GLU A 34 -0.20 -3.89 -4.92
C GLU A 34 0.51 -2.69 -4.28
N ASP A 35 1.80 -2.84 -3.97
CA ASP A 35 2.63 -1.74 -3.45
C ASP A 35 2.79 -0.55 -4.41
N GLU A 36 2.67 -0.76 -5.72
CA GLU A 36 2.68 0.32 -6.71
C GLU A 36 1.28 0.90 -6.94
N GLU A 37 0.22 0.08 -6.91
CA GLU A 37 -1.16 0.52 -7.08
C GLU A 37 -1.67 1.37 -5.91
N ASP A 38 -1.12 1.16 -4.71
CA ASP A 38 -1.41 1.96 -3.51
C ASP A 38 -0.58 3.24 -3.40
N VAL A 39 0.21 3.60 -4.41
CA VAL A 39 1.09 4.77 -4.36
C VAL A 39 0.81 5.74 -5.50
N TRP A 40 0.64 7.01 -5.15
CA TRP A 40 0.43 8.08 -6.12
C TRP A 40 1.56 9.10 -6.07
N TYR A 41 1.93 9.66 -7.21
CA TYR A 41 2.90 10.74 -7.30
C TYR A 41 2.28 12.06 -7.81
N GLN A 42 0.99 12.03 -8.15
CA GLN A 42 0.22 13.15 -8.65
C GLN A 42 -1.14 13.17 -7.93
N LYS A 43 -1.47 14.28 -7.28
CA LYS A 43 -2.71 14.41 -6.49
C LYS A 43 -3.96 14.27 -7.35
N GLU A 44 -3.92 14.76 -8.60
CA GLU A 44 -5.03 14.67 -9.54
C GLU A 44 -5.35 13.23 -9.91
N LYS A 45 -4.32 12.39 -10.05
CA LYS A 45 -4.49 10.95 -10.28
C LYS A 45 -5.10 10.29 -9.04
N LEU A 46 -4.57 10.58 -7.85
CA LEU A 46 -5.12 10.06 -6.58
C LEU A 46 -6.61 10.37 -6.43
N TYR A 47 -7.02 11.61 -6.70
CA TYR A 47 -8.43 12.01 -6.62
C TYR A 47 -9.28 11.27 -7.65
N LYS A 48 -8.85 11.23 -8.91
CA LYS A 48 -9.58 10.54 -9.99
C LYS A 48 -9.76 9.06 -9.71
N ASP A 49 -8.71 8.38 -9.29
CA ASP A 49 -8.74 6.93 -9.07
C ASP A 49 -9.71 6.56 -7.93
N HIS A 50 -9.70 7.30 -6.82
CA HIS A 50 -10.61 7.01 -5.70
C HIS A 50 -12.07 7.36 -5.99
N ILE A 51 -12.33 8.41 -6.77
CA ILE A 51 -13.68 8.73 -7.26
C ILE A 51 -14.14 7.65 -8.24
N HIS A 52 -13.28 7.25 -9.18
CA HIS A 52 -13.58 6.21 -10.16
C HIS A 52 -13.93 4.88 -9.47
N GLU A 53 -13.17 4.48 -8.44
CA GLU A 53 -13.45 3.26 -7.68
C GLU A 53 -14.84 3.28 -7.01
N VAL A 54 -15.29 4.45 -6.54
CA VAL A 54 -16.66 4.60 -5.97
C VAL A 54 -17.72 4.51 -7.07
N LEU A 55 -17.49 5.15 -8.22
CA LEU A 55 -18.43 5.13 -9.34
C LEU A 55 -18.57 3.73 -9.97
N GLU A 56 -17.46 3.00 -10.09
CA GLU A 56 -17.45 1.63 -10.63
C GLU A 56 -18.26 0.67 -9.74
N LYS A 57 -18.24 0.90 -8.42
CA LYS A 57 -18.95 0.09 -7.42
C LYS A 57 -20.28 0.68 -6.99
N TRP A 58 -20.78 1.72 -7.68
CA TRP A 58 -21.91 2.52 -7.20
C TRP A 58 -23.13 1.69 -6.78
N THR A 59 -23.54 0.71 -7.61
CA THR A 59 -24.70 -0.15 -7.34
C THR A 59 -24.43 -1.27 -6.33
N GLN A 60 -23.18 -1.46 -5.94
CA GLN A 60 -22.74 -2.48 -4.97
C GLN A 60 -22.44 -1.87 -3.59
N ILE A 61 -22.34 -0.54 -3.51
CA ILE A 61 -22.21 0.18 -2.24
C ILE A 61 -23.59 0.17 -1.57
N ASP A 62 -23.59 -0.26 -0.31
CA ASP A 62 -24.79 -0.27 0.53
C ASP A 62 -25.31 1.16 0.73
N ASP A 63 -26.62 1.35 0.58
CA ASP A 63 -27.28 2.67 0.67
C ASP A 63 -27.10 3.32 2.05
N GLU A 64 -26.78 2.54 3.11
CA GLU A 64 -26.47 3.07 4.44
C GLU A 64 -25.06 3.69 4.55
N ILE A 65 -24.19 3.47 3.56
CA ILE A 65 -22.84 4.04 3.55
C ILE A 65 -22.89 5.47 3.02
N TRP A 66 -22.52 6.44 3.87
CA TRP A 66 -22.51 7.85 3.49
C TRP A 66 -21.12 8.39 3.15
N ALA A 67 -20.05 7.67 3.51
CA ALA A 67 -18.68 8.06 3.15
C ALA A 67 -17.73 6.87 3.00
N LYS A 68 -16.70 7.07 2.17
CA LYS A 68 -15.51 6.22 2.06
C LYS A 68 -14.31 7.02 2.55
N VAL A 69 -13.67 6.55 3.61
CA VAL A 69 -12.46 7.15 4.18
C VAL A 69 -11.23 6.40 3.65
N ILE A 70 -10.23 7.15 3.20
CA ILE A 70 -8.95 6.63 2.71
C ILE A 70 -7.86 7.20 3.59
N VAL A 71 -7.10 6.33 4.26
CA VAL A 71 -5.98 6.75 5.10
C VAL A 71 -4.70 6.64 4.28
N LEU A 72 -3.92 7.72 4.26
CA LEU A 72 -2.67 7.83 3.55
C LEU A 72 -1.52 8.09 4.53
N GLU A 73 -0.42 7.37 4.36
CA GLU A 73 0.87 7.76 4.90
C GLU A 73 1.73 8.32 3.77
N ARG A 74 1.95 9.64 3.80
CA ARG A 74 2.54 10.40 2.69
C ARG A 74 1.73 10.18 1.40
N ASN A 75 2.28 9.42 0.47
CA ASN A 75 1.73 9.21 -0.86
C ASN A 75 1.27 7.76 -1.08
N ARG A 76 1.22 6.96 -0.01
CA ARG A 76 0.79 5.57 0.02
C ARG A 76 -0.53 5.44 0.77
N ARG A 77 -1.48 4.69 0.22
CA ARG A 77 -2.69 4.25 0.93
C ARG A 77 -2.36 3.12 1.88
N VAL A 78 -2.81 3.25 3.12
CA VAL A 78 -2.59 2.26 4.19
C VAL A 78 -3.88 1.62 4.67
N ALA A 79 -5.03 2.27 4.48
CA ALA A 79 -6.33 1.71 4.81
C ALA A 79 -7.49 2.34 4.02
N LYS A 80 -8.61 1.62 3.99
CA LYS A 80 -9.93 2.11 3.55
C LYS A 80 -10.98 1.72 4.58
N ALA A 81 -11.96 2.60 4.80
CA ALA A 81 -13.12 2.32 5.64
C ALA A 81 -14.38 2.90 4.99
N TYR A 82 -15.53 2.25 5.22
CA TYR A 82 -16.84 2.74 4.79
C TYR A 82 -17.64 3.12 6.02
N ALA A 83 -18.04 4.39 6.10
CA ALA A 83 -18.79 4.92 7.23
C ALA A 83 -20.29 4.69 7.03
N ARG A 84 -20.90 3.98 7.98
CA ARG A 84 -22.36 3.85 8.13
C ARG A 84 -22.87 4.67 9.32
N ALA A 85 -22.14 4.65 10.44
CA ALA A 85 -22.50 5.42 11.62
C ALA A 85 -22.51 6.94 11.29
N PRO A 86 -23.51 7.72 11.73
CA PRO A 86 -23.57 9.15 11.44
C PRO A 86 -22.39 9.96 11.95
N VAL A 87 -21.70 9.44 12.98
CA VAL A 87 -20.51 10.03 13.57
C VAL A 87 -19.38 9.01 13.46
N LEU A 88 -18.26 9.45 12.91
CA LEU A 88 -17.03 8.67 12.80
C LEU A 88 -15.92 9.40 13.56
N THR A 89 -15.28 8.69 14.50
CA THR A 89 -14.13 9.21 15.25
C THR A 89 -12.84 8.84 14.53
N ILE A 90 -11.90 9.78 14.39
CA ILE A 90 -10.57 9.49 13.86
C ILE A 90 -9.56 9.81 14.96
N ASN A 91 -8.76 8.84 15.40
CA ASN A 91 -7.71 9.05 16.40
C ASN A 91 -6.43 8.24 16.08
N GLY A 92 -5.50 8.19 17.02
CA GLY A 92 -4.22 7.47 16.88
C GLY A 92 -4.20 6.16 17.67
N SER A 93 -5.34 5.50 17.85
CA SER A 93 -5.39 4.17 18.48
C SER A 93 -4.86 3.11 17.52
N ASP A 94 -4.38 2.00 18.09
CA ASP A 94 -3.89 0.85 17.32
C ASP A 94 -5.03 -0.17 17.00
N ASP A 95 -6.28 0.14 17.40
CA ASP A 95 -7.44 -0.75 17.27
C ASP A 95 -7.95 -0.92 15.82
N GLY A 96 -7.51 -0.07 14.89
CA GLY A 96 -7.98 -0.06 13.50
C GLY A 96 -9.45 0.38 13.39
N PHE A 97 -10.14 -0.11 12.35
CA PHE A 97 -11.53 0.28 12.07
C PHE A 97 -12.55 -0.65 12.75
N ASP A 98 -13.38 -0.09 13.64
CA ASP A 98 -14.41 -0.83 14.39
C ASP A 98 -15.86 -0.52 13.93
N GLY A 99 -16.03 0.31 12.90
CA GLY A 99 -17.33 0.79 12.43
C GLY A 99 -17.75 2.17 12.92
N PHE A 100 -17.15 2.65 14.03
CA PHE A 100 -17.40 3.96 14.64
C PHE A 100 -16.13 4.80 14.79
N ARG A 101 -14.98 4.16 14.80
CA ARG A 101 -13.65 4.73 14.96
C ARG A 101 -12.70 4.18 13.91
N ILE A 102 -11.83 5.07 13.43
CA ILE A 102 -10.59 4.78 12.70
C ILE A 102 -9.42 5.25 13.55
#